data_AF-A0A1Q3EUS6-F1
#
_entry.id   AF-A0A1Q3EUS6-F1
#
_cell.length_a   1.000
_cell.length_b   1.000
_cell.length_c   1.000
_cell.angle_alpha   90.00
_cell.angle_beta   90.00
_cell.angle_gamma   90.00
#
_symmetry.space_group_name_H-M   'P 1'
#
loop_
_entity.id
_entity.type
_entity.pdbx_description
1 polymer ?
#
loop_
_entity_poly.entity_id
_entity_poly.type
_entity_poly.pdbx_seq_one_letter_code
_entity_poly.pdbx_strand_id
1 'polypeptide(L)'
;TQPNSLLMLVEHPLVRVARFYRDALREVHPKSPFWPLAVDIKAHQRDRNIHTPPSFAQFLTFVIDLRRSVHPLGFHWQPYATLCQPCLLRYDAIVRLDEPPNDATQRAEVDQLATLYGDGMDEALLERTDEFYRDDLMLLNYSVDRFYRELYKNFHAVIVQVRPS
;
A
#
# COMPACT_ATOMS: atom_id res chain seq x y z
N THR A 1 -32.55 8.55 -10.36
CA THR A 1 -31.10 8.80 -10.21
C THR A 1 -30.47 7.50 -9.76
N GLN A 2 -29.45 6.99 -10.47
CA GLN A 2 -28.71 5.83 -9.96
C GLN A 2 -28.00 6.25 -8.65
N PRO A 3 -28.04 5.45 -7.58
CA PRO A 3 -27.29 5.78 -6.38
C PRO A 3 -25.79 5.68 -6.68
N ASN A 4 -25.06 6.77 -6.43
CA ASN A 4 -23.59 6.73 -6.45
C ASN A 4 -23.14 5.88 -5.27
N SER A 5 -22.51 4.73 -5.54
CA SER A 5 -21.90 3.89 -4.52
C SER A 5 -20.45 4.33 -4.29
N LEU A 6 -20.05 4.53 -3.03
CA LEU A 6 -18.70 4.85 -2.63
C LEU A 6 -18.01 3.61 -2.04
N LEU A 7 -16.99 3.12 -2.74
CA LEU A 7 -16.24 1.92 -2.35
C LEU A 7 -14.80 2.30 -1.97
N MET A 8 -14.29 1.71 -0.89
CA MET A 8 -12.86 1.72 -0.58
C MET A 8 -12.27 0.35 -0.91
N LEU A 9 -11.19 0.32 -1.68
CA LEU A 9 -10.48 -0.89 -2.03
C LEU A 9 -9.22 -1.00 -1.16
N VAL A 10 -9.08 -2.09 -0.40
CA VAL A 10 -7.96 -2.31 0.55
C VAL A 10 -7.14 -3.54 0.17
N GLU A 11 -5.83 -3.45 0.35
CA GLU A 11 -4.85 -4.55 0.18
C GLU A 11 -3.72 -4.38 1.20
N HIS A 12 -2.78 -5.34 1.27
CA HIS A 12 -1.62 -5.19 2.14
C HIS A 12 -0.75 -4.00 1.68
N PRO A 13 -0.40 -3.04 2.56
CA PRO A 13 0.28 -1.81 2.16
C PRO A 13 1.63 -2.07 1.48
N LEU A 14 2.43 -3.01 1.99
CA LEU A 14 3.70 -3.39 1.33
C LEU A 14 3.50 -3.98 -0.07
N VAL A 15 2.41 -4.73 -0.31
CA VAL A 15 2.11 -5.28 -1.63
C VAL A 15 1.80 -4.15 -2.61
N ARG A 16 0.94 -3.21 -2.21
CA ARG A 16 0.59 -2.02 -2.99
C ARG A 16 1.83 -1.20 -3.38
N VAL A 17 2.67 -0.90 -2.39
CA VAL A 17 3.89 -0.10 -2.56
C VAL A 17 4.91 -0.83 -3.44
N ALA A 18 5.08 -2.14 -3.24
CA ALA A 18 6.01 -2.94 -4.03
C ALA A 18 5.55 -3.14 -5.49
N ARG A 19 4.23 -3.23 -5.75
CA ARG A 19 3.69 -3.22 -7.12
C ARG A 19 4.06 -1.92 -7.83
N PHE A 20 3.87 -0.77 -7.17
CA PHE A 20 4.30 0.51 -7.74
C PHE A 20 5.81 0.52 -8.00
N TYR A 21 6.63 0.11 -7.04
CA TYR A 21 8.08 0.05 -7.23
C TYR A 21 8.48 -0.81 -8.43
N ARG A 22 7.91 -2.02 -8.54
CA ARG A 22 8.17 -2.95 -9.65
C ARG A 22 7.86 -2.29 -11.00
N ASP A 23 6.70 -1.67 -11.11
CA ASP A 23 6.16 -1.19 -12.39
C ASP A 23 6.75 0.17 -12.80
N ALA A 24 7.15 0.99 -11.82
CA ALA A 24 7.57 2.38 -12.05
C ALA A 24 9.08 2.64 -11.81
N LEU A 25 9.68 1.97 -10.83
CA LEU A 25 11.00 2.34 -10.30
C LEU A 25 12.10 1.29 -10.54
N ARG A 26 11.76 -0.01 -10.55
CA ARG A 26 12.75 -1.10 -10.61
C ARG A 26 13.68 -1.02 -11.83
N GLU A 27 13.14 -0.64 -12.97
CA GLU A 27 13.88 -0.50 -14.24
C GLU A 27 13.81 0.94 -14.77
N VAL A 28 13.66 1.92 -13.86
CA VAL A 28 13.56 3.34 -14.22
C VAL A 28 14.82 3.81 -14.94
N HIS A 29 14.63 4.58 -16.00
CA HIS A 29 15.71 5.15 -16.82
C HIS A 29 15.43 6.65 -17.11
N PRO A 30 16.40 7.44 -17.59
CA PRO A 30 16.26 8.90 -17.77
C PRO A 30 15.11 9.40 -18.65
N LYS A 31 14.48 8.51 -19.44
CA LYS A 31 13.33 8.86 -20.29
C LYS A 31 12.00 8.40 -19.68
N SER A 32 12.02 7.71 -18.54
CA SER A 32 10.83 7.28 -17.81
C SER A 32 10.13 8.50 -17.19
N PRO A 33 8.78 8.54 -17.18
CA PRO A 33 8.04 9.57 -16.45
C PRO A 33 8.32 9.55 -14.94
N PHE A 34 8.80 8.43 -14.40
CA PHE A 34 9.14 8.28 -12.98
C PHE A 34 10.59 8.64 -12.66
N TRP A 35 11.37 9.09 -13.65
CA TRP A 35 12.78 9.48 -13.43
C TRP A 35 12.95 10.58 -12.37
N PRO A 36 12.16 11.66 -12.33
CA PRO A 36 12.30 12.68 -11.29
C PRO A 36 12.14 12.11 -9.89
N LEU A 37 11.15 11.22 -9.69
CA LEU A 37 10.93 10.54 -8.42
C LEU A 37 12.13 9.67 -8.03
N ALA A 38 12.71 8.93 -8.98
CA ALA A 38 13.90 8.12 -8.75
C ALA A 38 15.11 8.97 -8.29
N VAL A 39 15.30 10.15 -8.92
CA VAL A 39 16.34 11.11 -8.52
C VAL A 39 16.10 11.63 -7.11
N ASP A 40 14.87 11.98 -6.76
CA ASP A 40 14.51 12.45 -5.41
C ASP A 40 14.77 11.39 -4.34
N ILE A 41 14.41 10.13 -4.62
CA ILE A 41 14.67 8.99 -3.72
C ILE A 41 16.18 8.84 -3.47
N LYS A 42 16.99 8.87 -4.53
CA LYS A 42 18.46 8.77 -4.43
C LYS A 42 19.04 9.96 -3.67
N ALA A 43 18.58 11.18 -3.97
CA ALA A 43 19.03 12.41 -3.32
C ALA A 43 18.72 12.43 -1.81
N HIS A 44 17.55 11.92 -1.40
CA HIS A 44 17.16 11.79 0.01
C HIS A 44 18.16 10.93 0.81
N GLN A 45 18.68 9.88 0.18
CA GLN A 45 19.70 9.00 0.75
C GLN A 45 21.14 9.49 0.52
N ARG A 46 21.30 10.69 -0.07
CA ARG A 46 22.60 11.26 -0.48
C ARG A 46 23.38 10.34 -1.44
N ASP A 47 22.70 9.45 -2.14
CA ASP A 47 23.27 8.56 -3.15
C ASP A 47 23.52 9.36 -4.44
N ARG A 48 24.80 9.47 -4.80
CA ARG A 48 25.23 10.24 -5.98
C ARG A 48 25.14 9.44 -7.27
N ASN A 49 24.88 8.13 -7.21
CA ASN A 49 24.72 7.29 -8.39
C ASN A 49 23.29 7.39 -8.96
N ILE A 50 22.93 8.59 -9.41
CA ILE A 50 21.61 8.91 -9.96
C ILE A 50 21.29 8.17 -11.25
N HIS A 51 22.28 7.52 -11.89
CA HIS A 51 22.10 6.77 -13.13
C HIS A 51 21.58 5.35 -12.92
N THR A 52 21.43 4.92 -11.66
CA THR A 52 20.91 3.60 -11.31
C THR A 52 19.54 3.72 -10.63
N PRO A 53 18.64 2.76 -10.84
CA PRO A 53 17.39 2.68 -10.09
C PRO A 53 17.63 2.71 -8.58
N PRO A 54 16.74 3.35 -7.79
CA PRO A 54 16.76 3.21 -6.34
C PRO A 54 16.44 1.77 -5.96
N SER A 55 16.99 1.28 -4.85
CA SER A 55 16.52 0.02 -4.28
C SER A 55 15.13 0.19 -3.66
N PHE A 56 14.45 -0.92 -3.41
CA PHE A 56 13.16 -0.88 -2.73
C PHE A 56 13.28 -0.28 -1.33
N ALA A 57 14.33 -0.63 -0.58
CA ALA A 57 14.59 -0.05 0.75
C ALA A 57 14.81 1.48 0.69
N GLN A 58 15.54 1.98 -0.32
CA GLN A 58 15.71 3.42 -0.53
C GLN A 58 14.35 4.09 -0.78
N PHE A 59 13.52 3.48 -1.64
CA PHE A 59 12.18 3.98 -1.92
C PHE A 59 11.27 3.96 -0.68
N LEU A 60 11.25 2.86 0.07
CA LEU A 60 10.39 2.74 1.25
C LEU A 60 10.80 3.72 2.34
N THR A 61 12.11 3.89 2.56
CA THR A 61 12.62 4.90 3.50
C THR A 61 12.19 6.31 3.08
N PHE A 62 12.30 6.63 1.79
CA PHE A 62 11.83 7.91 1.24
C PHE A 62 10.32 8.13 1.48
N VAL A 63 9.50 7.10 1.29
CA VAL A 63 8.05 7.16 1.55
C VAL A 63 7.74 7.44 3.01
N ILE A 64 8.38 6.71 3.93
CA ILE A 64 8.17 6.84 5.38
C ILE A 64 8.62 8.22 5.88
N ASP A 65 9.80 8.68 5.43
CA ASP A 65 10.39 9.92 5.90
C ASP A 65 9.62 11.14 5.42
N LEU A 66 9.07 11.10 4.21
CA LEU A 66 8.43 12.28 3.63
C LEU A 66 7.01 12.52 4.13
N ARG A 67 6.37 11.57 4.82
CA ARG A 67 5.01 11.55 5.45
C ARG A 67 3.81 12.08 4.64
N ARG A 68 4.03 12.97 3.68
CA ARG A 68 3.15 13.63 2.70
C ARG A 68 4.02 14.05 1.51
N SER A 69 4.23 13.14 0.55
CA SER A 69 4.82 13.55 -0.72
C SER A 69 3.83 14.45 -1.47
N VAL A 70 4.32 15.61 -1.95
CA VAL A 70 3.56 16.53 -2.82
C VAL A 70 3.43 15.96 -4.24
N HIS A 71 4.06 14.81 -4.51
CA HIS A 71 3.94 14.16 -5.81
C HIS A 71 2.50 13.68 -6.03
N PRO A 72 1.88 13.99 -7.18
CA PRO A 72 0.54 13.54 -7.52
C PRO A 72 0.42 12.01 -7.64
N LEU A 73 1.55 11.29 -7.60
CA LEU A 73 1.63 9.82 -7.59
C LEU A 73 1.59 9.24 -6.16
N GLY A 74 1.59 10.10 -5.13
CA GLY A 74 1.54 9.75 -3.71
C GLY A 74 0.41 8.81 -3.33
N PHE A 75 -0.69 8.80 -4.08
CA PHE A 75 -1.84 7.91 -3.85
C PHE A 75 -1.46 6.42 -3.80
N HIS A 76 -0.42 5.99 -4.52
CA HIS A 76 -0.02 4.58 -4.57
C HIS A 76 0.72 4.11 -3.32
N TRP A 77 1.32 5.00 -2.54
CA TRP A 77 2.10 4.62 -1.35
C TRP A 77 1.73 5.39 -0.09
N GLN A 78 0.79 6.34 -0.16
CA GLN A 78 0.27 7.01 1.02
C GLN A 78 -0.71 6.12 1.78
N PRO A 79 -0.73 6.18 3.13
CA PRO A 79 -1.71 5.47 3.93
C PRO A 79 -3.14 5.89 3.56
N TYR A 80 -4.08 4.94 3.58
CA TYR A 80 -5.49 5.21 3.25
C TYR A 80 -6.10 6.30 4.14
N ALA A 81 -5.67 6.36 5.40
CA ALA A 81 -6.06 7.37 6.37
C ALA A 81 -5.84 8.81 5.87
N THR A 82 -4.78 9.02 5.07
CA THR A 82 -4.40 10.33 4.55
C THR A 82 -5.09 10.71 3.24
N LEU A 83 -5.50 9.71 2.45
CA LEU A 83 -6.08 9.93 1.12
C LEU A 83 -7.59 10.12 1.18
N CYS A 84 -8.24 9.23 1.92
CA CYS A 84 -9.68 9.06 1.79
C CYS A 84 -10.43 9.31 3.10
N GLN A 85 -9.72 9.70 4.17
CA GLN A 85 -10.29 9.96 5.49
C GLN A 85 -11.37 8.92 5.86
N PRO A 86 -11.00 7.63 6.00
CA PRO A 86 -11.92 6.50 6.15
C PRO A 86 -12.95 6.69 7.26
N CYS A 87 -12.61 7.48 8.29
CA CYS A 87 -13.50 7.81 9.40
C CYS A 87 -14.51 8.94 9.10
N LEU A 88 -14.25 9.77 8.08
CA LEU A 88 -15.07 10.93 7.73
C LEU A 88 -15.99 10.68 6.53
N LEU A 89 -15.61 9.78 5.62
CA LEU A 89 -16.43 9.39 4.48
C LEU A 89 -17.30 8.17 4.82
N ARG A 90 -18.58 8.21 4.39
CA ARG A 90 -19.51 7.09 4.51
C ARG A 90 -19.36 6.16 3.31
N TYR A 91 -18.60 5.09 3.48
CA TYR A 91 -18.44 4.06 2.46
C TYR A 91 -19.61 3.08 2.46
N ASP A 92 -20.12 2.76 1.27
CA ASP A 92 -21.08 1.68 1.07
C ASP A 92 -20.41 0.31 1.22
N ALA A 93 -19.11 0.22 0.91
CA ALA A 93 -18.27 -0.95 1.15
C ALA A 93 -16.79 -0.59 1.29
N ILE A 94 -16.07 -1.37 2.10
CA ILE A 94 -14.62 -1.48 2.16
C ILE A 94 -14.32 -2.91 1.69
N VAL A 95 -13.80 -3.04 0.48
CA VAL A 95 -13.63 -4.31 -0.22
C VAL A 95 -12.15 -4.62 -0.32
N ARG A 96 -11.78 -5.85 0.02
CA ARG A 96 -10.43 -6.35 -0.19
C ARG A 96 -10.23 -6.70 -1.66
N LEU A 97 -9.11 -6.29 -2.25
CA LEU A 97 -8.81 -6.54 -3.67
C LEU A 97 -8.32 -7.97 -3.94
N ASP A 98 -7.67 -8.58 -2.96
CA ASP A 98 -7.16 -9.94 -3.08
C ASP A 98 -8.29 -10.96 -2.84
N GLU A 99 -8.16 -12.14 -3.43
CA GLU A 99 -8.97 -13.31 -3.05
C GLU A 99 -8.96 -13.49 -1.52
N PRO A 100 -10.09 -13.93 -0.93
CA PRO A 100 -10.19 -14.06 0.51
C PRO A 100 -9.07 -14.96 1.06
N PRO A 101 -8.41 -14.56 2.16
CA PRO A 101 -7.17 -15.17 2.56
C PRO A 101 -7.37 -16.64 2.92
N ASN A 102 -6.47 -17.47 2.43
CA ASN A 102 -5.60 -18.12 3.40
C ASN A 102 -4.50 -17.09 3.71
N ASP A 103 -4.28 -16.73 4.97
CA ASP A 103 -3.23 -15.78 5.39
C ASP A 103 -1.85 -16.10 4.80
N ALA A 104 -1.63 -17.35 4.39
CA ALA A 104 -0.45 -17.80 3.68
C ALA A 104 -0.21 -17.10 2.34
N THR A 105 -1.22 -16.64 1.57
CA THR A 105 -0.95 -16.01 0.26
C THR A 105 -0.41 -14.60 0.38
N GLN A 106 -0.96 -13.78 1.27
CA GLN A 106 -0.42 -12.43 1.53
C GLN A 106 0.90 -12.50 2.28
N ARG A 107 1.02 -13.40 3.27
CA ARG A 107 2.29 -13.67 3.94
C ARG A 107 3.33 -14.15 2.93
N ALA A 108 2.98 -15.06 2.01
CA ALA A 108 3.87 -15.51 0.95
C ALA A 108 4.21 -14.40 -0.06
N GLU A 109 3.28 -13.49 -0.38
CA GLU A 109 3.60 -12.32 -1.20
C GLU A 109 4.55 -11.40 -0.46
N VAL A 110 4.31 -11.08 0.81
CA VAL A 110 5.23 -10.29 1.63
C VAL A 110 6.59 -10.97 1.80
N ASP A 111 6.63 -12.29 2.01
CA ASP A 111 7.85 -13.08 2.13
C ASP A 111 8.58 -13.19 0.78
N GLN A 112 7.86 -13.28 -0.34
CA GLN A 112 8.42 -13.20 -1.69
C GLN A 112 8.93 -11.79 -1.98
N LEU A 113 8.24 -10.75 -1.54
CA LEU A 113 8.68 -9.36 -1.65
C LEU A 113 9.92 -9.15 -0.79
N ALA A 114 9.99 -9.70 0.42
CA ALA A 114 11.19 -9.71 1.25
C ALA A 114 12.33 -10.50 0.58
N THR A 115 12.03 -11.56 -0.16
CA THR A 115 13.04 -12.30 -0.93
C THR A 115 13.51 -11.51 -2.16
N LEU A 116 12.61 -10.82 -2.85
CA LEU A 116 12.87 -10.07 -4.09
C LEU A 116 13.48 -8.68 -3.84
N TYR A 117 13.15 -8.09 -2.70
CA TYR A 117 13.44 -6.70 -2.35
C TYR A 117 14.08 -6.54 -0.96
N GLY A 118 14.46 -7.64 -0.31
CA GLY A 118 15.07 -7.64 1.02
C GLY A 118 16.45 -7.00 1.09
N ASP A 119 17.08 -6.74 -0.05
CA ASP A 119 18.36 -6.03 -0.09
C ASP A 119 18.20 -4.60 0.47
N GLY A 120 18.74 -4.40 1.67
CA GLY A 120 18.62 -3.16 2.44
C GLY A 120 17.36 -3.01 3.31
N MET A 121 16.48 -4.02 3.38
CA MET A 121 15.33 -4.05 4.30
C MET A 121 15.72 -4.70 5.62
N ASP A 122 16.16 -3.91 6.60
CA ASP A 122 16.45 -4.41 7.95
C ASP A 122 15.19 -4.43 8.85
N GLU A 123 15.32 -5.06 10.02
CA GLU A 123 14.23 -5.17 11.00
C GLU A 123 13.72 -3.80 11.45
N ALA A 124 14.60 -2.81 11.56
CA ALA A 124 14.22 -1.45 11.95
C ALA A 124 13.37 -0.76 10.87
N LEU A 125 13.70 -0.93 9.59
CA LEU A 125 12.90 -0.40 8.49
C LEU A 125 11.54 -1.11 8.39
N LEU A 126 11.50 -2.42 8.65
CA LEU A 126 10.24 -3.16 8.73
C LEU A 126 9.34 -2.65 9.86
N GLU A 127 9.86 -2.48 11.08
CA GLU A 127 9.10 -1.96 12.21
C GLU A 127 8.54 -0.55 11.92
N ARG A 128 9.38 0.33 11.35
CA ARG A 128 8.96 1.67 10.93
C ARG A 128 7.89 1.64 9.83
N THR A 129 7.95 0.65 8.95
CA THR A 129 6.96 0.46 7.89
C THR A 129 5.61 0.04 8.45
N ASP A 130 5.60 -0.91 9.38
CA ASP A 130 4.39 -1.36 10.06
C ASP A 130 3.77 -0.22 10.89
N GLU A 131 4.59 0.60 11.54
CA GLU A 131 4.10 1.80 12.24
C GLU A 131 3.50 2.82 11.26
N PHE A 132 4.17 3.08 10.13
CA PHE A 132 3.70 4.05 9.13
C PHE A 132 2.37 3.64 8.49
N TYR A 133 2.16 2.34 8.27
CA TYR A 133 0.94 1.79 7.67
C TYR A 133 -0.02 1.14 8.67
N ARG A 134 0.08 1.47 9.96
CA ARG A 134 -0.75 0.88 11.03
C ARG A 134 -2.24 0.91 10.70
N ASP A 135 -2.74 2.05 10.23
CA ASP A 135 -4.16 2.23 9.90
C ASP A 135 -4.59 1.39 8.68
N ASP A 136 -3.72 1.24 7.67
CA ASP A 136 -3.97 0.39 6.50
C ASP A 136 -4.09 -1.08 6.93
N LEU A 137 -3.19 -1.55 7.80
CA LEU A 137 -3.22 -2.90 8.36
C LEU A 137 -4.48 -3.13 9.20
N MET A 138 -4.93 -2.14 9.97
CA MET A 138 -6.20 -2.20 10.70
C MET A 138 -7.40 -2.32 9.74
N LEU A 139 -7.44 -1.53 8.67
CA LEU A 139 -8.50 -1.59 7.65
C LEU A 139 -8.52 -2.92 6.91
N LEU A 140 -7.34 -3.45 6.56
CA LEU A 140 -7.21 -4.76 5.96
C LEU A 140 -7.75 -5.83 6.91
N ASN A 141 -7.32 -5.84 8.16
CA ASN A 141 -7.79 -6.82 9.15
C ASN A 141 -9.30 -6.69 9.40
N TYR A 142 -9.83 -5.46 9.48
CA TYR A 142 -11.27 -5.22 9.58
C TYR A 142 -12.06 -5.83 8.41
N SER A 143 -11.53 -5.71 7.18
CA SER A 143 -12.15 -6.32 6.00
C SER A 143 -12.14 -7.86 6.07
N VAL A 144 -11.09 -8.46 6.64
CA VAL A 144 -10.95 -9.91 6.81
C VAL A 144 -11.89 -10.44 7.91
N ASP A 145 -11.90 -9.79 9.07
CA ASP A 145 -12.72 -10.20 10.23
C ASP A 145 -14.22 -10.15 9.88
N ARG A 146 -14.64 -9.11 9.16
CA ARG A 146 -16.01 -9.00 8.65
C ARG A 146 -16.28 -10.01 7.55
N PHE A 147 -15.30 -10.30 6.70
CA PHE A 147 -15.45 -11.32 5.66
C PHE A 147 -15.77 -12.70 6.25
N TYR A 148 -15.04 -13.12 7.29
CA TYR A 148 -15.35 -14.37 7.98
C TYR A 148 -16.72 -14.35 8.66
N ARG A 149 -17.11 -13.25 9.30
CA ARG A 149 -18.43 -13.12 9.95
C ARG A 149 -19.61 -13.22 8.97
N GLU A 150 -19.47 -12.67 7.77
CA GLU A 150 -20.52 -12.69 6.74
C GLU A 150 -20.51 -14.00 5.92
N LEU A 151 -19.36 -14.64 5.72
CA LEU A 151 -19.26 -15.97 5.07
C LEU A 151 -20.05 -17.06 5.82
N TYR A 152 -20.04 -17.04 7.16
CA TYR A 152 -20.87 -17.94 7.96
C TYR A 152 -22.39 -17.66 7.82
N LYS A 153 -22.79 -16.65 7.05
CA LYS A 153 -24.19 -16.25 6.82
C LYS A 153 -24.64 -16.18 5.35
N ASN A 154 -23.80 -16.63 4.40
CA ASN A 154 -24.04 -16.76 2.95
C ASN A 154 -23.62 -15.55 2.07
N PHE A 155 -22.93 -15.88 0.97
CA PHE A 155 -22.59 -15.14 -0.27
C PHE A 155 -21.21 -14.47 -0.44
N HIS A 156 -20.74 -14.56 -1.70
CA HIS A 156 -19.48 -14.08 -2.28
C HIS A 156 -19.47 -12.54 -2.45
N ALA A 157 -18.32 -11.93 -2.13
CA ALA A 157 -18.02 -10.50 -2.03
C ALA A 157 -18.66 -9.82 -0.80
N VAL A 158 -17.80 -9.40 0.13
CA VAL A 158 -18.23 -8.79 1.39
C VAL A 158 -18.37 -7.28 1.20
N ILE A 159 -19.62 -6.86 1.06
CA ILE A 159 -20.04 -5.46 1.02
C ILE A 159 -20.12 -4.97 2.46
N VAL A 160 -19.15 -4.17 2.88
CA VAL A 160 -19.14 -3.53 4.20
C VAL A 160 -20.06 -2.30 4.18
N GLN A 161 -21.38 -2.47 4.35
CA GLN A 161 -22.22 -1.30 4.64
C GLN A 161 -21.77 -0.66 5.96
N VAL A 162 -21.23 0.56 5.87
CA VAL A 162 -20.94 1.42 7.03
C VAL A 162 -22.19 2.24 7.32
N ARG A 163 -23.14 1.66 8.08
CA ARG A 163 -24.17 2.47 8.73
C ARG A 163 -23.78 2.73 10.19
N PRO A 164 -23.69 3.99 10.60
CA PRO A 164 -24.07 4.39 11.94
C PRO A 164 -25.39 5.17 11.91
N SER A 165 -26.22 4.88 12.91
CA SER A 165 -27.43 5.58 13.34
C SER A 165 -27.31 7.11 13.34
#